data_AF-A0A9D4YIX1-F1
#
_entry.id   AF-A0A9D4YIX1-F1
#
_cell.length_a   1.000
_cell.length_b   1.000
_cell.length_c   1.000
_cell.angle_alpha   90.00
_cell.angle_beta   90.00
_cell.angle_gamma   90.00
#
_symmetry.space_group_name_H-M   'P 1'
#
loop_
_entity.id
_entity.type
_entity.pdbx_description
1 polymer ?
#
loop_
_entity_poly.entity_id
_entity_poly.type
_entity_poly.pdbx_seq_one_letter_code
_entity_poly.pdbx_strand_id
1 'polypeptide(L)'
;MEWTTLQHLDLRHVGRGVVPYQPHAASFHSHQALVAVAIGTYIVEFDALTGSKISALDIGAPVVRMSYSPTGGHTVVAILQDCTIRSCDFDLEQTCVLHSPEKKSEKIYSDTDVHLAMTPLQHVVFFGFHKRMSVTVVGTIEGGRAPTKIKTDLKKPIVNLACHPRLPVLYVAYADGLIRAYNIHTYAVHYTLQLENTIKLNGASAFAFHPTLEWIFVGDRRGTLLAWDVSIEKPSMIGIIQVGSQPLTSVAWLTTLRMLVTLSKDGNMKVWKTRVIVNPNRPPMPANFFETAAIESIDIPRILSQQGGEAVYPLPRIKAIEFHLKSNLAALVFTNAAIGDTSKNKTISNRERRKQLFAVLQGARGSSASVLKEKLSALGSSGILADHQLQSQLQEHHLKGHSHLTISDIARKAFLHSHFMEGHTKSAPISRLPLIAVLDTKHHLKHIPVVQPFHLELNFFNKENRVLHYPVRAFYVDGPNLMAYNLSSGLENTYKKLYNSVPGHVEYQANYLIYSKKQHLFLVAYEFSGITTEVVLYRENTEVEAVNCKSSTVKGLDAAFIGPNENQFAILDDDKTGLALFTLPGGPSHDPKEIEKAFEENQPTETSDGSIKGPTPFMFETEVDRIFSTPLGA
;
A
#
# COMPACT_ATOMS: atom_id res chain seq x y z
N MET A 1 -6.45 13.91 -4.74
CA MET A 1 -5.63 12.81 -4.18
C MET A 1 -5.32 11.85 -5.31
N GLU A 2 -4.13 11.27 -5.30
CA GLU A 2 -3.69 10.33 -6.33
C GLU A 2 -3.05 9.09 -5.70
N TRP A 3 -2.97 8.01 -6.48
CA TRP A 3 -2.22 6.82 -6.08
C TRP A 3 -0.77 6.96 -6.50
N THR A 4 0.14 6.63 -5.60
CA THR A 4 1.58 6.65 -5.87
C THR A 4 2.24 5.38 -5.34
N THR A 5 3.23 4.89 -6.07
CA THR A 5 4.10 3.81 -5.60
C THR A 5 5.16 4.38 -4.68
N LEU A 6 5.22 3.85 -3.46
CA LEU A 6 6.27 4.19 -2.51
C LEU A 6 7.53 3.37 -2.77
N GLN A 7 7.36 2.08 -3.06
CA GLN A 7 8.47 1.17 -3.37
C GLN A 7 7.97 -0.13 -3.99
N HIS A 8 8.92 -0.93 -4.49
CA HIS A 8 8.69 -2.27 -5.00
C HIS A 8 9.46 -3.30 -4.15
N LEU A 9 8.74 -4.26 -3.55
CA LEU A 9 9.36 -5.37 -2.82
C LEU A 9 10.00 -6.35 -3.82
N ASP A 10 11.31 -6.55 -3.72
CA ASP A 10 12.04 -7.41 -4.64
C ASP A 10 11.91 -8.90 -4.26
N LEU A 11 11.24 -9.66 -5.12
CA LEU A 11 10.98 -11.10 -4.93
C LEU A 11 11.67 -11.98 -5.98
N ARG A 12 12.54 -11.39 -6.82
CA ARG A 12 13.19 -12.11 -7.94
C ARG A 12 14.04 -13.31 -7.52
N HIS A 13 14.60 -13.27 -6.31
CA HIS A 13 15.57 -14.26 -5.81
C HIS A 13 14.97 -15.22 -4.77
N VAL A 14 13.65 -15.46 -4.80
CA VAL A 14 12.98 -16.36 -3.87
C VAL A 14 12.86 -17.76 -4.50
N GLY A 15 13.63 -18.72 -3.98
CA GLY A 15 13.69 -20.11 -4.45
C GLY A 15 14.83 -20.41 -5.43
N ARG A 16 15.03 -21.69 -5.78
CA ARG A 16 16.09 -22.17 -6.70
C ARG A 16 15.64 -22.27 -8.18
N GLY A 17 14.63 -21.48 -8.58
CA GLY A 17 14.05 -21.55 -9.93
C GLY A 17 14.75 -20.64 -10.94
N VAL A 18 14.81 -21.06 -12.21
CA VAL A 18 15.37 -20.26 -13.33
C VAL A 18 14.41 -19.15 -13.79
N VAL A 19 13.10 -19.33 -13.55
CA VAL A 19 12.06 -18.35 -13.89
C VAL A 19 11.54 -17.71 -12.60
N PRO A 20 11.54 -16.37 -12.49
CA PRO A 20 11.03 -15.71 -11.30
C PRO A 20 9.53 -16.00 -11.13
N TYR A 21 9.11 -16.27 -9.90
CA TYR A 21 7.69 -16.45 -9.60
C TYR A 21 6.98 -15.09 -9.51
N GLN A 22 5.67 -15.06 -9.76
CA GLN A 22 4.83 -13.88 -9.53
C GLN A 22 4.22 -13.97 -8.12
N PRO A 23 4.23 -12.90 -7.32
CA PRO A 23 3.50 -12.86 -6.06
C PRO A 23 2.00 -12.95 -6.34
N HIS A 24 1.31 -13.80 -5.58
CA HIS A 24 -0.09 -14.15 -5.86
C HIS A 24 -1.04 -13.97 -4.66
N ALA A 25 -0.50 -13.68 -3.47
CA ALA A 25 -1.22 -13.22 -2.29
C ALA A 25 -0.30 -12.34 -1.43
N ALA A 26 -0.88 -11.38 -0.71
CA ALA A 26 -0.20 -10.57 0.31
C ALA A 26 -1.08 -10.49 1.57
N SER A 27 -0.50 -10.17 2.72
CA SER A 27 -1.23 -9.83 3.94
C SER A 27 -0.36 -8.94 4.81
N PHE A 28 -0.93 -7.87 5.34
CA PHE A 28 -0.26 -7.03 6.33
C PHE A 28 -0.40 -7.60 7.73
N HIS A 29 0.63 -7.40 8.55
CA HIS A 29 0.53 -7.59 9.98
C HIS A 29 -0.45 -6.57 10.58
N SER A 30 -1.11 -6.94 11.68
CA SER A 30 -2.24 -6.18 12.25
C SER A 30 -1.83 -4.87 12.94
N HIS A 31 -0.59 -4.79 13.43
CA HIS A 31 -0.08 -3.67 14.21
C HIS A 31 1.22 -3.08 13.64
N GLN A 32 2.26 -3.91 13.48
CA GLN A 32 3.53 -3.54 12.86
C GLN A 32 3.41 -3.41 11.34
N ALA A 33 4.22 -2.54 10.72
CA ALA A 33 4.26 -2.38 9.27
C ALA A 33 5.11 -3.48 8.59
N LEU A 34 4.75 -4.73 8.89
CA LEU A 34 5.25 -5.92 8.22
C LEU A 34 4.26 -6.38 7.17
N VAL A 35 4.76 -6.93 6.07
CA VAL A 35 3.94 -7.52 5.01
C VAL A 35 4.48 -8.89 4.65
N ALA A 36 3.62 -9.89 4.70
CA ALA A 36 3.90 -11.23 4.19
C ALA A 36 3.40 -11.34 2.75
N VAL A 37 4.23 -11.92 1.88
CA VAL A 37 3.93 -12.09 0.46
C VAL A 37 4.14 -13.55 0.08
N ALA A 38 3.12 -14.17 -0.52
CA ALA A 38 3.21 -15.53 -1.03
C ALA A 38 3.69 -15.53 -2.48
N ILE A 39 4.68 -16.37 -2.75
CA ILE A 39 5.33 -16.52 -4.05
C ILE A 39 5.74 -17.98 -4.28
N GLY A 40 5.17 -18.62 -5.30
CA GLY A 40 5.35 -20.06 -5.50
C GLY A 40 4.90 -20.84 -4.27
N THR A 41 5.78 -21.63 -3.66
CA THR A 41 5.55 -22.34 -2.38
C THR A 41 6.09 -21.60 -1.16
N TYR A 42 6.66 -20.41 -1.34
CA TYR A 42 7.26 -19.63 -0.26
C TYR A 42 6.30 -18.55 0.25
N ILE A 43 6.42 -18.23 1.53
CA ILE A 43 5.92 -16.98 2.11
C ILE A 43 7.15 -16.20 2.59
N VAL A 44 7.22 -14.93 2.19
CA VAL A 44 8.34 -14.03 2.48
C VAL A 44 7.81 -12.86 3.29
N GLU A 45 8.45 -12.57 4.42
CA GLU A 45 8.15 -11.42 5.26
C GLU A 45 9.08 -10.25 4.89
N PHE A 46 8.49 -9.07 4.73
CA PHE A 46 9.19 -7.83 4.47
C PHE A 46 8.83 -6.79 5.51
N ASP A 47 9.79 -5.91 5.78
CA ASP A 47 9.49 -4.61 6.35
C ASP A 47 8.87 -3.73 5.26
N ALA A 48 7.60 -3.36 5.43
CA ALA A 48 6.85 -2.59 4.43
C ALA A 48 7.32 -1.13 4.33
N LEU A 49 8.10 -0.64 5.29
CA LEU A 49 8.64 0.73 5.29
C LEU A 49 9.98 0.81 4.57
N THR A 50 10.92 -0.07 4.89
CA THR A 50 12.25 -0.08 4.21
C THR A 50 12.28 -0.90 2.93
N GLY A 51 11.30 -1.78 2.72
CA GLY A 51 11.29 -2.73 1.60
C GLY A 51 12.25 -3.91 1.79
N SER A 52 12.90 -3.99 2.95
CA SER A 52 13.87 -5.02 3.26
C SER A 52 13.20 -6.37 3.47
N LYS A 53 13.77 -7.42 2.88
CA LYS A 53 13.39 -8.80 3.14
C LYS A 53 13.89 -9.23 4.51
N ILE A 54 12.99 -9.72 5.36
CA ILE A 54 13.30 -10.19 6.71
C ILE A 54 13.56 -11.69 6.70
N SER A 55 12.58 -12.46 6.22
CA SER A 55 12.58 -13.92 6.31
C SER A 55 11.85 -14.55 5.13
N ALA A 56 12.12 -15.82 4.83
CA ALA A 56 11.44 -16.57 3.78
C ALA A 56 11.33 -18.04 4.15
N LEU A 57 10.11 -18.57 4.14
CA LEU A 57 9.81 -19.95 4.51
C LEU A 57 9.06 -20.67 3.39
N ASP A 58 9.44 -21.92 3.15
CA ASP A 58 8.71 -22.82 2.27
C ASP A 58 7.53 -23.42 3.03
N ILE A 59 6.31 -23.14 2.58
CA ILE A 59 5.07 -23.67 3.17
C ILE A 59 4.64 -24.99 2.50
N GLY A 60 5.36 -25.43 1.46
CA GLY A 60 5.25 -26.74 0.83
C GLY A 60 4.26 -26.82 -0.35
N ALA A 61 3.29 -25.90 -0.45
CA ALA A 61 2.38 -25.81 -1.58
C ALA A 61 1.94 -24.35 -1.82
N PRO A 62 1.52 -23.97 -3.05
CA PRO A 62 1.16 -22.58 -3.30
C PRO A 62 -0.06 -22.12 -2.52
N VAL A 63 0.02 -20.90 -1.99
CA VAL A 63 -1.05 -20.26 -1.22
C VAL A 63 -2.24 -19.90 -2.12
N VAL A 64 -3.45 -20.25 -1.71
CA VAL A 64 -4.70 -19.79 -2.33
C VAL A 64 -5.26 -18.56 -1.62
N ARG A 65 -5.25 -18.59 -0.28
CA ARG A 65 -5.63 -17.47 0.58
C ARG A 65 -4.77 -17.50 1.84
N MET A 66 -4.39 -16.34 2.35
CA MET A 66 -3.69 -16.22 3.62
C MET A 66 -4.16 -15.00 4.39
N SER A 67 -3.85 -14.99 5.68
CA SER A 67 -4.03 -13.85 6.57
C SER A 67 -2.94 -13.88 7.63
N TYR A 68 -2.43 -12.71 7.99
CA TYR A 68 -1.62 -12.56 9.20
C TYR A 68 -2.47 -12.85 10.43
N SER A 69 -1.87 -13.52 11.42
CA SER A 69 -2.52 -13.75 12.70
C SER A 69 -2.73 -12.43 13.43
N PRO A 70 -3.94 -12.14 13.94
CA PRO A 70 -4.22 -10.92 14.70
C PRO A 70 -3.92 -11.07 16.20
N THR A 71 -3.64 -12.27 16.71
CA THR A 71 -3.51 -12.57 18.16
C THR A 71 -2.11 -12.36 18.75
N GLY A 72 -1.14 -11.95 17.92
CA GLY A 72 0.26 -11.76 18.33
C GLY A 72 1.23 -12.69 17.59
N GLY A 73 2.51 -12.31 17.58
CA GLY A 73 3.59 -13.03 16.91
C GLY A 73 3.68 -12.82 15.40
N HIS A 74 4.82 -13.19 14.81
CA HIS A 74 5.03 -13.11 13.36
C HIS A 74 4.53 -14.39 12.68
N THR A 75 3.22 -14.65 12.79
CA THR A 75 2.61 -15.87 12.23
C THR A 75 1.60 -15.54 11.13
N VAL A 76 1.74 -16.23 9.99
CA VAL A 76 0.79 -16.20 8.87
C VAL A 76 0.07 -17.53 8.77
N VAL A 77 -1.26 -17.50 8.63
CA VAL A 77 -2.06 -18.70 8.35
C VAL A 77 -2.49 -18.68 6.89
N ALA A 78 -2.28 -19.80 6.20
CA ALA A 78 -2.58 -19.95 4.78
C ALA A 78 -3.38 -21.23 4.48
N ILE A 79 -4.31 -21.11 3.53
CA ILE A 79 -4.98 -22.21 2.85
C ILE A 79 -4.21 -22.47 1.54
N LEU A 80 -3.73 -23.69 1.36
CA LEU A 80 -2.86 -24.06 0.23
C LEU A 80 -3.61 -24.83 -0.87
N GLN A 81 -3.00 -24.96 -2.04
CA GLN A 81 -3.56 -25.70 -3.18
C GLN A 81 -3.82 -27.19 -2.89
N ASP A 82 -3.11 -27.80 -1.94
CA ASP A 82 -3.33 -29.17 -1.48
C ASP A 82 -4.47 -29.29 -0.43
N CYS A 83 -5.26 -28.23 -0.25
CA CYS A 83 -6.33 -28.09 0.73
C CYS A 83 -5.88 -28.20 2.20
N THR A 84 -4.58 -28.19 2.48
CA THR A 84 -4.09 -28.08 3.86
C THR A 84 -4.17 -26.63 4.34
N ILE A 85 -4.35 -26.48 5.64
CA ILE A 85 -4.22 -25.20 6.33
C ILE A 85 -2.96 -25.26 7.14
N ARG A 86 -2.03 -24.35 6.87
CA ARG A 86 -0.74 -24.30 7.53
C ARG A 86 -0.52 -22.93 8.14
N SER A 87 0.17 -22.90 9.26
CA SER A 87 0.76 -21.70 9.82
C SER A 87 2.24 -21.63 9.47
N CYS A 88 2.71 -20.44 9.20
CA CYS A 88 4.11 -20.09 9.00
C CYS A 88 4.49 -19.12 10.10
N ASP A 89 5.36 -19.55 11.00
CA ASP A 89 5.88 -18.76 12.11
C ASP A 89 7.29 -18.28 11.76
N PHE A 90 7.46 -16.97 11.59
CA PHE A 90 8.72 -16.34 11.24
C PHE A 90 9.66 -16.21 12.44
N ASP A 91 9.14 -16.18 13.68
CA ASP A 91 9.94 -16.09 14.91
C ASP A 91 10.61 -17.43 15.25
N LEU A 92 9.91 -18.53 14.92
CA LEU A 92 10.42 -19.90 15.07
C LEU A 92 11.07 -20.45 13.79
N GLU A 93 10.90 -19.78 12.66
CA GLU A 93 11.24 -20.27 11.32
C GLU A 93 10.68 -21.69 11.06
N GLN A 94 9.42 -21.90 11.44
CA GLN A 94 8.77 -23.20 11.33
C GLN A 94 7.42 -23.09 10.63
N THR A 95 7.04 -24.18 9.95
CA THR A 95 5.70 -24.34 9.41
C THR A 95 4.99 -25.48 10.12
N CYS A 96 3.71 -25.28 10.45
CA CYS A 96 2.89 -26.27 11.14
C CYS A 96 1.60 -26.52 10.36
N VAL A 97 1.16 -27.78 10.32
CA VAL A 97 -0.11 -28.16 9.69
C VAL A 97 -1.20 -28.05 10.74
N LEU A 98 -2.10 -27.09 10.57
CA LEU A 98 -3.26 -26.90 11.45
C LEU A 98 -4.40 -27.85 11.07
N HIS A 99 -4.62 -28.06 9.78
CA HIS A 99 -5.69 -28.93 9.30
C HIS A 99 -5.31 -29.57 7.96
N SER A 100 -5.69 -30.85 7.80
CA SER A 100 -5.54 -31.62 6.58
C SER A 100 -6.90 -32.01 6.01
N PRO A 101 -7.06 -32.03 4.68
CA PRO A 101 -8.33 -32.41 4.05
C PRO A 101 -8.68 -33.87 4.34
N GLU A 102 -9.98 -34.18 4.41
CA GLU A 102 -10.47 -35.55 4.62
C GLU A 102 -10.06 -36.49 3.46
N LYS A 103 -9.96 -35.95 2.24
CA LYS A 103 -9.54 -36.68 1.03
C LYS A 103 -8.23 -36.09 0.50
N LYS A 104 -7.16 -36.89 0.50
CA LYS A 104 -5.82 -36.49 0.03
C LYS A 104 -5.75 -36.13 -1.47
N SER A 105 -6.76 -36.48 -2.27
CA SER A 105 -6.81 -36.17 -3.71
C SER A 105 -7.46 -34.81 -4.03
N GLU A 106 -8.04 -34.12 -3.04
CA GLU A 106 -8.70 -32.83 -3.26
C GLU A 106 -7.66 -31.72 -3.48
N LYS A 107 -7.73 -31.03 -4.62
CA LYS A 107 -6.88 -29.87 -4.94
C LYS A 107 -7.76 -28.67 -5.25
N ILE A 108 -7.32 -27.51 -4.77
CA ILE A 108 -7.90 -26.21 -5.10
C ILE A 108 -6.89 -25.36 -5.86
N TYR A 109 -7.38 -24.38 -6.61
CA TYR A 109 -6.56 -23.52 -7.46
C TYR A 109 -6.67 -22.06 -7.03
N SER A 110 -5.85 -21.19 -7.61
CA SER A 110 -5.77 -19.75 -7.25
C SER A 110 -7.10 -19.00 -7.34
N ASP A 111 -8.02 -19.48 -8.19
CA ASP A 111 -9.30 -18.83 -8.48
C ASP A 111 -10.46 -19.50 -7.73
N THR A 112 -10.17 -20.49 -6.89
CA THR A 112 -11.18 -21.14 -6.04
C THR A 112 -11.57 -20.22 -4.90
N ASP A 113 -12.87 -19.92 -4.79
CA ASP A 113 -13.42 -19.20 -3.64
C ASP A 113 -13.21 -20.04 -2.36
N VAL A 114 -12.34 -19.57 -1.48
CA VAL A 114 -12.12 -20.11 -0.13
C VAL A 114 -12.19 -18.96 0.87
N HIS A 115 -12.63 -19.26 2.09
CA HIS A 115 -12.90 -18.25 3.11
C HIS A 115 -12.08 -18.55 4.35
N LEU A 116 -11.43 -17.53 4.88
CA LEU A 116 -10.57 -17.56 6.04
C LEU A 116 -10.92 -16.34 6.89
N ALA A 117 -11.19 -16.55 8.18
CA ALA A 117 -11.49 -15.49 9.12
C ALA A 117 -10.80 -15.77 10.46
N MET A 118 -10.16 -14.74 11.02
CA MET A 118 -9.43 -14.77 12.29
C MET A 118 -9.81 -13.53 13.10
N THR A 119 -9.65 -13.60 14.42
CA THR A 119 -9.98 -12.50 15.33
C THR A 119 -8.88 -12.33 16.38
N PRO A 120 -8.53 -11.10 16.79
CA PRO A 120 -7.58 -10.89 17.88
C PRO A 120 -8.13 -11.38 19.24
N LEU A 121 -9.43 -11.69 19.33
CA LEU A 121 -10.09 -12.10 20.58
C LEU A 121 -9.83 -13.56 20.97
N GLN A 122 -9.39 -14.40 20.03
CA GLN A 122 -9.20 -15.83 20.27
C GLN A 122 -8.19 -16.43 19.27
N HIS A 123 -7.33 -17.32 19.75
CA HIS A 123 -6.33 -18.08 18.98
C HIS A 123 -6.96 -19.20 18.11
N VAL A 124 -7.89 -18.82 17.23
CA VAL A 124 -8.61 -19.75 16.33
C VAL A 124 -8.71 -19.23 14.91
N VAL A 125 -8.83 -20.16 13.98
CA VAL A 125 -9.03 -19.94 12.55
C VAL A 125 -10.37 -20.53 12.16
N PHE A 126 -11.26 -19.68 11.65
CA PHE A 126 -12.49 -20.11 11.00
C PHE A 126 -12.25 -20.19 9.50
N PHE A 127 -12.63 -21.30 8.89
CA PHE A 127 -12.51 -21.46 7.45
C PHE A 127 -13.67 -22.26 6.86
N GLY A 128 -13.88 -22.03 5.57
CA GLY A 128 -14.89 -22.71 4.79
C GLY A 128 -14.55 -22.67 3.31
N PHE A 129 -14.87 -23.76 2.61
CA PHE A 129 -14.79 -23.78 1.16
C PHE A 129 -16.12 -23.29 0.58
N HIS A 130 -16.06 -22.57 -0.53
CA HIS A 130 -17.24 -22.02 -1.18
C HIS A 130 -18.29 -23.08 -1.48
N LYS A 131 -19.55 -22.73 -1.22
CA LYS A 131 -20.75 -23.58 -1.37
C LYS A 131 -20.79 -24.84 -0.51
N ARG A 132 -19.87 -25.01 0.45
CA ARG A 132 -20.07 -25.99 1.54
C ARG A 132 -21.02 -25.42 2.59
N MET A 133 -21.68 -26.30 3.34
CA MET A 133 -22.68 -25.94 4.36
C MET A 133 -22.12 -25.96 5.78
N SER A 134 -20.80 -26.01 5.94
CA SER A 134 -20.16 -26.12 7.26
C SER A 134 -18.99 -25.17 7.35
N VAL A 135 -18.90 -24.47 8.48
CA VAL A 135 -17.68 -23.78 8.91
C VAL A 135 -16.89 -24.74 9.77
N THR A 136 -15.59 -24.82 9.57
CA THR A 136 -14.70 -25.54 10.47
C THR A 136 -13.87 -24.52 11.24
N VAL A 137 -13.68 -24.77 12.53
CA VAL A 137 -12.80 -24.00 13.39
C VAL A 137 -11.63 -24.87 13.83
N VAL A 138 -10.42 -24.32 13.81
CA VAL A 138 -9.20 -24.98 14.28
C VAL A 138 -8.41 -23.98 15.13
N GLY A 139 -7.66 -24.46 16.14
CA GLY A 139 -6.76 -23.60 16.90
C GLY A 139 -5.56 -23.16 16.06
N THR A 140 -5.03 -21.98 16.36
CA THR A 140 -3.67 -21.62 15.90
C THR A 140 -2.62 -22.40 16.73
N ILE A 141 -1.33 -22.21 16.41
CA ILE A 141 -0.20 -22.83 17.14
C ILE A 141 -0.34 -22.62 18.66
N GLU A 142 -0.70 -21.40 19.06
CA GLU A 142 -0.85 -21.01 20.47
C GLU A 142 -2.15 -21.55 21.11
N GLY A 143 -3.20 -21.74 20.30
CA GLY A 143 -4.53 -22.12 20.78
C GLY A 143 -4.75 -23.63 20.96
N GLY A 144 -3.92 -24.48 20.34
CA GLY A 144 -3.89 -25.93 20.58
C GLY A 144 -5.22 -26.68 20.43
N ARG A 145 -6.13 -26.22 19.55
CA ARG A 145 -7.50 -26.75 19.45
C ARG A 145 -7.71 -27.64 18.21
N ALA A 146 -8.25 -28.84 18.44
CA ALA A 146 -8.58 -29.78 17.36
C ALA A 146 -9.68 -29.24 16.41
N PRO A 147 -9.64 -29.61 15.12
CA PRO A 147 -10.64 -29.18 14.14
C PRO A 147 -12.06 -29.56 14.56
N THR A 148 -12.94 -28.56 14.70
CA THR A 148 -14.35 -28.75 15.08
C THR A 148 -15.25 -28.18 13.99
N LYS A 149 -16.23 -28.95 13.52
CA LYS A 149 -17.23 -28.46 12.55
C LYS A 149 -18.36 -27.73 13.29
N ILE A 150 -18.55 -26.46 12.96
CA ILE A 150 -19.68 -25.66 13.42
C ILE A 150 -20.87 -26.01 12.52
N LYS A 151 -21.89 -26.63 13.12
CA LYS A 151 -23.17 -26.87 12.45
C LYS A 151 -23.90 -25.53 12.37
N THR A 152 -23.94 -24.96 11.18
CA THR A 152 -24.81 -23.82 10.91
C THR A 152 -26.26 -24.27 11.01
N ASP A 153 -27.10 -23.41 11.58
CA ASP A 153 -28.54 -23.64 11.71
C ASP A 153 -29.24 -23.62 10.34
N LEU A 154 -28.69 -22.88 9.38
CA LEU A 154 -29.11 -22.89 7.98
C LEU A 154 -28.38 -23.97 7.19
N LYS A 155 -29.15 -24.87 6.58
CA LYS A 155 -28.67 -25.86 5.58
C LYS A 155 -28.49 -25.22 4.21
N LYS A 156 -27.71 -24.13 4.15
CA LYS A 156 -27.48 -23.34 2.94
C LYS A 156 -25.99 -23.21 2.65
N PRO A 157 -25.61 -23.10 1.36
CA PRO A 157 -24.22 -22.91 0.98
C PRO A 157 -23.68 -21.59 1.51
N ILE A 158 -22.50 -21.66 2.14
CA ILE A 158 -21.76 -20.51 2.65
C ILE A 158 -20.92 -19.93 1.51
N VAL A 159 -20.90 -18.60 1.42
CA VAL A 159 -20.21 -17.86 0.36
C VAL A 159 -19.15 -16.89 0.85
N ASN A 160 -19.11 -16.58 2.15
CA ASN A 160 -18.01 -15.87 2.79
C ASN A 160 -18.06 -15.93 4.33
N LEU A 161 -16.93 -15.64 4.98
CA LEU A 161 -16.75 -15.59 6.43
C LEU A 161 -15.98 -14.33 6.81
N ALA A 162 -16.32 -13.71 7.94
CA ALA A 162 -15.55 -12.62 8.51
C ALA A 162 -15.73 -12.55 10.03
N CYS A 163 -14.67 -12.27 10.78
CA CYS A 163 -14.77 -12.02 12.22
C CYS A 163 -14.75 -10.52 12.49
N HIS A 164 -15.55 -10.06 13.46
CA HIS A 164 -15.42 -8.69 13.93
C HIS A 164 -14.06 -8.51 14.65
N PRO A 165 -13.32 -7.42 14.42
CA PRO A 165 -12.01 -7.21 15.04
C PRO A 165 -12.11 -6.89 16.54
N ARG A 166 -13.25 -6.36 17.01
CA ARG A 166 -13.45 -5.94 18.41
C ARG A 166 -14.55 -6.67 19.17
N LEU A 167 -15.46 -7.34 18.46
CA LEU A 167 -16.66 -7.95 19.04
C LEU A 167 -16.54 -9.47 18.89
N PRO A 168 -17.05 -10.26 19.85
CA PRO A 168 -16.96 -11.71 19.81
C PRO A 168 -17.96 -12.33 18.82
N VAL A 169 -17.91 -11.89 17.56
CA VAL A 169 -18.89 -12.22 16.50
C VAL A 169 -18.20 -12.71 15.23
N LEU A 170 -18.66 -13.86 14.74
CA LEU A 170 -18.37 -14.43 13.42
C LEU A 170 -19.56 -14.20 12.49
N TYR A 171 -19.34 -13.51 11.38
CA TYR A 171 -20.29 -13.36 10.30
C TYR A 171 -20.15 -14.51 9.30
N VAL A 172 -21.26 -15.20 9.05
CA VAL A 172 -21.37 -16.23 8.02
C VAL A 172 -22.36 -15.73 6.97
N ALA A 173 -21.84 -15.52 5.75
CA ALA A 173 -22.65 -15.13 4.61
C ALA A 173 -23.13 -16.36 3.83
N TYR A 174 -24.41 -16.40 3.53
CA TYR A 174 -25.05 -17.46 2.76
C TYR A 174 -25.32 -17.02 1.32
N ALA A 175 -25.41 -17.99 0.41
CA ALA A 175 -25.60 -17.71 -1.03
C ALA A 175 -26.93 -17.03 -1.37
N ASP A 176 -27.92 -17.11 -0.49
CA ASP A 176 -29.22 -16.44 -0.62
C ASP A 176 -29.21 -14.98 -0.16
N GLY A 177 -28.03 -14.47 0.22
CA GLY A 177 -27.85 -13.09 0.65
C GLY A 177 -28.06 -12.84 2.14
N LEU A 178 -28.43 -13.86 2.92
CA LEU A 178 -28.57 -13.73 4.35
C LEU A 178 -27.20 -13.76 5.03
N ILE A 179 -26.97 -12.91 6.03
CA ILE A 179 -25.73 -12.90 6.82
C ILE A 179 -26.09 -13.10 8.28
N ARG A 180 -25.61 -14.19 8.89
CA ARG A 180 -25.80 -14.45 10.32
C ARG A 180 -24.57 -14.09 11.12
N ALA A 181 -24.79 -13.48 12.27
CA ALA A 181 -23.79 -13.25 13.30
C ALA A 181 -23.87 -14.38 14.34
N TYR A 182 -22.77 -15.11 14.52
CA TYR A 182 -22.62 -16.14 15.54
C TYR A 182 -21.68 -15.65 16.63
N ASN A 183 -21.98 -15.98 17.89
CA ASN A 183 -21.03 -15.75 18.97
C ASN A 183 -19.83 -16.71 18.81
N ILE A 184 -18.59 -16.19 18.87
CA ILE A 184 -17.39 -17.01 18.65
C ILE A 184 -17.11 -18.04 19.75
N HIS A 185 -17.65 -17.83 20.96
CA HIS A 185 -17.46 -18.71 22.10
C HIS A 185 -18.50 -19.84 22.14
N THR A 186 -19.78 -19.50 21.92
CA THR A 186 -20.89 -20.45 22.06
C THR A 186 -21.38 -21.03 20.73
N TYR A 187 -21.01 -20.41 19.60
CA TYR A 187 -21.55 -20.70 18.27
C TYR A 187 -23.07 -20.58 18.14
N ALA A 188 -23.73 -19.91 19.10
CA ALA A 188 -25.13 -19.56 19.01
C ALA A 188 -25.32 -18.37 18.07
N VAL A 189 -26.46 -18.34 17.38
CA VAL A 189 -26.86 -17.19 16.56
C VAL A 189 -27.16 -16.01 17.48
N HIS A 190 -26.49 -14.89 17.25
CA HIS A 190 -26.68 -13.65 17.99
C HIS A 190 -27.75 -12.78 17.31
N TYR A 191 -27.55 -12.46 16.03
CA TYR A 191 -28.50 -11.71 15.21
C TYR A 191 -28.30 -11.99 13.72
N THR A 192 -29.16 -11.43 12.88
CA THR A 192 -29.10 -11.59 11.41
C THR A 192 -29.11 -10.21 10.76
N LEU A 193 -28.22 -10.01 9.78
CA LEU A 193 -28.28 -8.85 8.88
C LEU A 193 -29.15 -9.24 7.69
N GLN A 194 -30.33 -8.63 7.59
CA GLN A 194 -31.30 -8.92 6.55
C GLN A 194 -31.92 -7.63 6.03
N LEU A 195 -31.88 -7.45 4.71
CA LEU A 195 -32.58 -6.37 4.04
C LEU A 195 -34.09 -6.60 4.04
N GLU A 196 -34.86 -5.51 4.05
CA GLU A 196 -36.29 -5.57 3.76
C GLU A 196 -36.53 -6.09 2.33
N ASN A 197 -37.70 -6.71 2.13
CA ASN A 197 -38.04 -7.61 1.02
C ASN A 197 -37.80 -7.09 -0.42
N THR A 198 -37.49 -5.81 -0.61
CA THR A 198 -37.27 -5.17 -1.93
C THR A 198 -35.85 -5.36 -2.48
N ILE A 199 -34.83 -5.54 -1.63
CA ILE A 199 -33.42 -5.63 -2.06
C ILE A 199 -32.82 -6.95 -1.56
N LYS A 200 -32.58 -7.91 -2.47
CA LYS A 200 -31.94 -9.19 -2.15
C LYS A 200 -30.46 -9.17 -2.56
N LEU A 201 -29.59 -9.50 -1.61
CA LEU A 201 -28.18 -9.79 -1.87
C LEU A 201 -28.07 -11.14 -2.59
N ASN A 202 -27.07 -11.27 -3.45
CA ASN A 202 -26.76 -12.51 -4.15
C ASN A 202 -25.51 -13.17 -3.54
N GLY A 203 -25.43 -13.12 -2.21
CA GLY A 203 -24.31 -13.59 -1.41
C GLY A 203 -23.22 -12.53 -1.22
N ALA A 204 -22.93 -12.21 0.04
CA ALA A 204 -21.83 -11.29 0.37
C ALA A 204 -20.48 -11.88 -0.01
N SER A 205 -19.70 -11.14 -0.79
CA SER A 205 -18.39 -11.56 -1.31
C SER A 205 -17.21 -10.89 -0.61
N ALA A 206 -17.44 -9.78 0.12
CA ALA A 206 -16.40 -9.06 0.85
C ALA A 206 -16.95 -8.36 2.09
N PHE A 207 -16.10 -8.21 3.11
CA PHE A 207 -16.41 -7.55 4.38
C PHE A 207 -15.31 -6.56 4.75
N ALA A 208 -15.70 -5.42 5.31
CA ALA A 208 -14.80 -4.55 6.05
C ALA A 208 -15.46 -4.07 7.33
N PHE A 209 -14.64 -3.71 8.31
CA PHE A 209 -15.09 -3.23 9.60
C PHE A 209 -14.55 -1.84 9.83
N HIS A 210 -15.39 -0.97 10.37
CA HIS A 210 -14.93 0.32 10.84
C HIS A 210 -14.07 0.12 12.10
N PRO A 211 -12.92 0.82 12.24
CA PRO A 211 -11.98 0.59 13.33
C PRO A 211 -12.55 0.91 14.72
N THR A 212 -13.38 1.96 14.83
CA THR A 212 -13.88 2.48 16.12
C THR A 212 -15.40 2.31 16.28
N LEU A 213 -16.18 2.77 15.30
CA LEU A 213 -17.63 2.52 15.22
C LEU A 213 -17.93 1.04 14.97
N GLU A 214 -19.10 0.59 15.40
CA GLU A 214 -19.61 -0.77 15.16
C GLU A 214 -20.32 -0.85 13.81
N TRP A 215 -19.64 -0.33 12.79
CA TRP A 215 -20.12 -0.33 11.40
C TRP A 215 -19.47 -1.45 10.61
N ILE A 216 -20.28 -2.07 9.75
CA ILE A 216 -19.87 -3.16 8.88
C ILE A 216 -20.19 -2.78 7.45
N PHE A 217 -19.20 -2.92 6.58
CA PHE A 217 -19.36 -2.75 5.14
C PHE A 217 -19.38 -4.11 4.47
N VAL A 218 -20.39 -4.33 3.64
CA VAL A 218 -20.62 -5.60 2.96
C VAL A 218 -20.67 -5.37 1.47
N GLY A 219 -19.80 -6.04 0.72
CA GLY A 219 -19.83 -6.07 -0.73
C GLY A 219 -20.57 -7.31 -1.24
N ASP A 220 -21.47 -7.12 -2.19
CA ASP A 220 -22.27 -8.19 -2.81
C ASP A 220 -21.72 -8.65 -4.15
N ARG A 221 -22.08 -9.88 -4.55
CA ARG A 221 -21.77 -10.43 -5.88
C ARG A 221 -22.42 -9.69 -7.04
N ARG A 222 -23.45 -8.86 -6.81
CA ARG A 222 -24.03 -7.98 -7.85
C ARG A 222 -23.34 -6.64 -7.99
N GLY A 223 -22.30 -6.35 -7.21
CA GLY A 223 -21.62 -5.05 -7.23
C GLY A 223 -22.31 -3.99 -6.36
N THR A 224 -23.14 -4.40 -5.41
CA THR A 224 -23.77 -3.51 -4.42
C THR A 224 -22.89 -3.45 -3.17
N LEU A 225 -22.73 -2.25 -2.60
CA LEU A 225 -22.05 -2.01 -1.34
C LEU A 225 -23.07 -1.54 -0.29
N LEU A 226 -23.01 -2.15 0.88
CA LEU A 226 -23.92 -1.89 1.99
C LEU A 226 -23.15 -1.50 3.24
N ALA A 227 -23.75 -0.64 4.06
CA ALA A 227 -23.28 -0.31 5.40
C ALA A 227 -24.36 -0.66 6.42
N TRP A 228 -23.93 -1.33 7.49
CA TRP A 228 -24.76 -1.73 8.62
C TRP A 228 -24.20 -1.13 9.91
N ASP A 229 -25.09 -0.63 10.76
CA ASP A 229 -24.79 -0.33 12.15
C ASP A 229 -25.27 -1.50 13.02
N VAL A 230 -24.34 -2.10 13.76
CA VAL A 230 -24.61 -3.24 14.66
C VAL A 230 -24.52 -2.87 16.14
N SER A 231 -24.44 -1.57 16.48
CA SER A 231 -24.39 -1.10 17.87
C SER A 231 -25.72 -1.19 18.62
N ILE A 232 -26.82 -1.27 17.88
CA ILE A 232 -28.18 -1.36 18.41
C ILE A 232 -28.57 -2.84 18.50
N GLU A 233 -29.39 -3.22 19.49
CA GLU A 233 -29.89 -4.59 19.67
C GLU A 233 -30.43 -5.24 18.39
N LYS A 234 -30.99 -4.42 17.48
CA LYS A 234 -31.35 -4.82 16.12
C LYS A 234 -30.45 -4.08 15.12
N PRO A 235 -29.61 -4.80 14.37
CA PRO A 235 -28.81 -4.21 13.32
C PRO A 235 -29.66 -3.43 12.32
N SER A 236 -29.19 -2.24 11.94
CA SER A 236 -29.88 -1.37 10.99
C SER A 236 -29.00 -1.07 9.77
N MET A 237 -29.62 -1.05 8.59
CA MET A 237 -28.92 -0.69 7.36
C MET A 237 -28.89 0.83 7.25
N ILE A 238 -27.69 1.40 7.27
CA ILE A 238 -27.47 2.85 7.28
C ILE A 238 -27.07 3.38 5.90
N GLY A 239 -26.66 2.51 4.99
CA GLY A 239 -26.17 2.91 3.67
C GLY A 239 -26.27 1.82 2.61
N ILE A 240 -26.61 2.21 1.39
CA ILE A 240 -26.57 1.33 0.22
C ILE A 240 -26.20 2.10 -1.05
N ILE A 241 -25.33 1.51 -1.88
CA ILE A 241 -24.97 2.06 -3.20
C ILE A 241 -24.64 0.97 -4.21
N GLN A 242 -25.04 1.17 -5.47
CA GLN A 242 -24.62 0.31 -6.58
C GLN A 242 -23.27 0.80 -7.13
N VAL A 243 -22.20 0.07 -6.85
CA VAL A 243 -20.83 0.42 -7.27
C VAL A 243 -20.63 0.13 -8.76
N GLY A 244 -21.14 -1.00 -9.23
CA GLY A 244 -21.01 -1.48 -10.62
C GLY A 244 -21.81 -2.76 -10.82
N SER A 245 -21.63 -3.46 -11.95
CA SER A 245 -22.34 -4.72 -12.23
C SER A 245 -21.54 -5.99 -11.90
N GLN A 246 -20.27 -5.83 -11.51
CA GLN A 246 -19.35 -6.94 -11.22
C GLN A 246 -19.30 -7.23 -9.71
N PRO A 247 -19.03 -8.49 -9.30
CA PRO A 247 -18.84 -8.85 -7.90
C PRO A 247 -17.77 -8.01 -7.21
N LEU A 248 -18.03 -7.54 -6.00
CA LEU A 248 -17.01 -6.91 -5.16
C LEU A 248 -16.13 -7.97 -4.53
N THR A 249 -14.85 -8.04 -4.91
CA THR A 249 -13.90 -9.05 -4.41
C THR A 249 -13.21 -8.64 -3.13
N SER A 250 -13.05 -7.33 -2.90
CA SER A 250 -12.48 -6.79 -1.67
C SER A 250 -13.17 -5.48 -1.29
N VAL A 251 -13.30 -5.27 0.01
CA VAL A 251 -13.75 -4.03 0.64
C VAL A 251 -12.78 -3.80 1.79
N ALA A 252 -12.23 -2.60 1.90
CA ALA A 252 -11.25 -2.28 2.94
C ALA A 252 -11.44 -0.86 3.46
N TRP A 253 -11.31 -0.69 4.77
CA TRP A 253 -11.35 0.62 5.41
C TRP A 253 -9.93 1.15 5.61
N LEU A 254 -9.66 2.33 5.05
CA LEU A 254 -8.40 3.04 5.22
C LEU A 254 -8.53 4.01 6.39
N THR A 255 -7.92 3.66 7.52
CA THR A 255 -8.06 4.39 8.79
C THR A 255 -7.47 5.79 8.73
N THR A 256 -6.28 5.94 8.15
CA THR A 256 -5.55 7.22 8.04
C THR A 256 -6.35 8.29 7.31
N LEU A 257 -7.04 7.91 6.23
CA LEU A 257 -7.82 8.84 5.41
C LEU A 257 -9.32 8.80 5.70
N ARG A 258 -9.78 7.87 6.54
CA ARG A 258 -11.20 7.61 6.85
C ARG A 258 -12.04 7.38 5.59
N MET A 259 -11.52 6.54 4.70
CA MET A 259 -12.16 6.21 3.43
C MET A 259 -12.35 4.71 3.28
N LEU A 260 -13.32 4.33 2.47
CA LEU A 260 -13.63 2.95 2.14
C LEU A 260 -13.23 2.69 0.69
N VAL A 261 -12.43 1.66 0.47
CA VAL A 261 -11.99 1.23 -0.86
C VAL A 261 -12.73 -0.05 -1.24
N THR A 262 -13.22 -0.10 -2.47
CA THR A 262 -13.89 -1.27 -3.04
C THR A 262 -13.15 -1.71 -4.30
N LEU A 263 -12.89 -3.01 -4.41
CA LEU A 263 -12.32 -3.65 -5.58
C LEU A 263 -13.35 -4.62 -6.16
N SER A 264 -13.55 -4.55 -7.48
CA SER A 264 -14.44 -5.44 -8.21
C SER A 264 -13.66 -6.47 -9.03
N LYS A 265 -14.33 -7.57 -9.39
CA LYS A 265 -13.71 -8.74 -10.05
C LYS A 265 -13.06 -8.43 -11.40
N ASP A 266 -13.50 -7.37 -12.08
CA ASP A 266 -12.90 -6.90 -13.33
C ASP A 266 -11.61 -6.08 -13.12
N GLY A 267 -11.22 -5.82 -11.87
CA GLY A 267 -10.06 -5.02 -11.49
C GLY A 267 -10.37 -3.54 -11.27
N ASN A 268 -11.64 -3.11 -11.38
CA ASN A 268 -12.01 -1.72 -11.13
C ASN A 268 -12.06 -1.43 -9.63
N MET A 269 -11.44 -0.33 -9.24
CA MET A 269 -11.41 0.15 -7.88
C MET A 269 -12.14 1.47 -7.73
N LYS A 270 -12.94 1.60 -6.67
CA LYS A 270 -13.62 2.87 -6.31
C LYS A 270 -13.39 3.19 -4.84
N VAL A 271 -13.31 4.48 -4.53
CA VAL A 271 -13.07 4.97 -3.17
C VAL A 271 -14.23 5.85 -2.72
N TRP A 272 -14.62 5.69 -1.46
CA TRP A 272 -15.81 6.28 -0.88
C TRP A 272 -15.45 6.99 0.44
N LYS A 273 -16.05 8.16 0.64
CA LYS A 273 -16.17 8.82 1.94
C LYS A 273 -17.53 8.46 2.53
N THR A 274 -17.58 8.20 3.83
CA THR A 274 -18.84 8.00 4.53
C THR A 274 -19.33 9.31 5.12
N ARG A 275 -20.62 9.61 4.97
CA ARG A 275 -21.21 10.79 5.60
C ARG A 275 -21.50 10.50 7.06
N VAL A 276 -20.84 11.23 7.96
CA VAL A 276 -21.20 11.29 9.38
C VAL A 276 -22.20 12.44 9.56
N ILE A 277 -23.43 12.27 9.08
CA ILE A 277 -24.51 13.18 9.44
C ILE A 277 -25.59 12.37 10.14
N VAL A 278 -25.40 12.13 11.43
CA VAL A 278 -26.52 11.87 12.32
C VAL A 278 -27.18 13.23 12.56
N ASN A 279 -28.07 13.64 11.66
CA ASN A 279 -28.96 14.75 11.96
C ASN A 279 -30.06 14.19 12.86
N PRO A 280 -30.11 14.53 14.17
CA PRO A 280 -31.15 14.00 15.06
C PRO A 280 -32.57 14.37 14.60
N ASN A 281 -32.71 15.38 13.74
CA ASN A 281 -33.98 15.90 13.24
C ASN A 281 -34.36 15.39 11.84
N ARG A 282 -33.56 14.53 11.20
CA ARG A 282 -33.92 13.89 9.92
C ARG A 282 -33.68 12.37 9.99
N PRO A 283 -34.66 11.54 9.62
CA PRO A 283 -34.41 10.11 9.50
C PRO A 283 -33.29 9.88 8.47
N PRO A 284 -32.28 9.04 8.78
CA PRO A 284 -31.20 8.75 7.86
C PRO A 284 -31.79 8.10 6.61
N MET A 285 -31.70 8.78 5.46
CA MET A 285 -32.00 8.15 4.18
C MET A 285 -30.81 7.27 3.77
N PRO A 286 -30.98 5.95 3.58
CA PRO A 286 -29.88 5.04 3.26
C PRO A 286 -29.10 5.38 1.97
N ALA A 287 -29.72 6.12 1.04
CA ALA A 287 -29.15 6.39 -0.28
C ALA A 287 -27.98 7.40 -0.27
N ASN A 288 -27.79 8.18 0.79
CA ASN A 288 -26.82 9.29 0.83
C ASN A 288 -25.60 9.04 1.73
N PHE A 289 -25.41 7.81 2.21
CA PHE A 289 -24.35 7.49 3.15
C PHE A 289 -22.95 7.45 2.50
N PHE A 290 -22.87 6.97 1.25
CA PHE A 290 -21.62 6.87 0.50
C PHE A 290 -21.46 8.03 -0.47
N GLU A 291 -20.33 8.74 -0.36
CA GLU A 291 -19.94 9.81 -1.28
C GLU A 291 -18.67 9.40 -2.00
N THR A 292 -18.60 9.55 -3.32
CA THR A 292 -17.39 9.21 -4.08
C THR A 292 -16.24 10.12 -3.66
N ALA A 293 -15.10 9.54 -3.27
CA ALA A 293 -13.90 10.30 -2.96
C ALA A 293 -13.28 10.84 -4.25
N ALA A 294 -12.81 12.10 -4.23
CA ALA A 294 -12.06 12.70 -5.32
C ALA A 294 -10.61 12.16 -5.38
N ILE A 295 -10.49 10.89 -5.75
CA ILE A 295 -9.21 10.20 -5.99
C ILE A 295 -9.17 9.74 -7.43
N GLU A 296 -8.04 9.95 -8.07
CA GLU A 296 -7.82 9.46 -9.43
C GLU A 296 -7.89 7.93 -9.49
N SER A 297 -8.33 7.40 -10.64
CA SER A 297 -8.26 5.97 -10.90
C SER A 297 -6.82 5.51 -10.94
N ILE A 298 -6.53 4.30 -10.43
CA ILE A 298 -5.18 3.72 -10.53
C ILE A 298 -4.78 3.60 -12.01
N ASP A 299 -3.66 4.24 -12.35
CA ASP A 299 -2.94 4.05 -13.60
C ASP A 299 -1.90 2.94 -13.38
N ILE A 300 -2.21 1.72 -13.85
CA ILE A 300 -1.36 0.54 -13.66
C ILE A 300 0.04 0.71 -14.27
N PRO A 301 0.20 1.18 -15.53
CA PRO A 301 1.52 1.54 -16.07
C PRO A 301 2.31 2.45 -15.13
N ARG A 302 1.70 3.56 -14.68
CA ARG A 302 2.36 4.54 -13.80
C ARG A 302 2.79 3.91 -12.49
N ILE A 303 1.91 3.16 -11.83
CA ILE A 303 2.20 2.46 -10.57
C ILE A 303 3.36 1.46 -10.75
N LEU A 304 3.37 0.72 -11.86
CA LEU A 304 4.41 -0.27 -12.11
C LEU A 304 5.76 0.34 -12.52
N SER A 305 5.79 1.52 -13.15
CA SER A 305 7.02 2.17 -13.61
C SER A 305 7.66 3.12 -12.60
N GLN A 306 6.91 3.55 -11.57
CA GLN A 306 7.43 4.42 -10.52
C GLN A 306 8.51 3.71 -9.68
N GLN A 307 9.37 4.50 -9.00
CA GLN A 307 10.37 3.98 -8.05
C GLN A 307 11.26 2.85 -8.59
N GLY A 308 11.70 2.96 -9.85
CA GLY A 308 12.58 1.96 -10.48
C GLY A 308 11.91 0.64 -10.84
N GLY A 309 10.57 0.63 -10.90
CA GLY A 309 9.78 -0.48 -11.46
C GLY A 309 9.73 -0.46 -13.00
N GLU A 310 9.08 -1.48 -13.57
CA GLU A 310 8.95 -1.65 -15.02
C GLU A 310 7.49 -1.87 -15.41
N ALA A 311 7.02 -1.17 -16.44
CA ALA A 311 5.68 -1.37 -16.98
C ALA A 311 5.59 -2.75 -17.67
N VAL A 312 4.56 -3.51 -17.34
CA VAL A 312 4.35 -4.87 -17.88
C VAL A 312 3.17 -4.88 -18.85
N TYR A 313 3.37 -5.52 -20.00
CA TYR A 313 2.37 -5.70 -21.04
C TYR A 313 2.20 -7.18 -21.43
N PRO A 314 0.97 -7.66 -21.70
CA PRO A 314 -0.31 -6.94 -21.63
C PRO A 314 -0.65 -6.49 -20.20
N LEU A 315 -1.46 -5.43 -20.08
CA LEU A 315 -1.72 -4.81 -18.79
C LEU A 315 -2.32 -5.81 -17.80
N PRO A 316 -1.67 -6.01 -16.63
CA PRO A 316 -2.15 -6.96 -15.66
C PRO A 316 -3.43 -6.44 -14.98
N ARG A 317 -4.31 -7.35 -14.58
CA ARG A 317 -5.51 -6.99 -13.81
C ARG A 317 -5.21 -7.06 -12.33
N ILE A 318 -5.75 -6.10 -11.58
CA ILE A 318 -5.67 -6.11 -10.12
C ILE A 318 -6.52 -7.28 -9.61
N LYS A 319 -5.87 -8.21 -8.90
CA LYS A 319 -6.51 -9.37 -8.27
C LYS A 319 -6.97 -9.04 -6.85
N ALA A 320 -6.09 -8.42 -6.08
CA ALA A 320 -6.33 -8.07 -4.68
C ALA A 320 -5.57 -6.79 -4.32
N ILE A 321 -6.12 -6.08 -3.34
CA ILE A 321 -5.48 -4.96 -2.68
C ILE A 321 -5.61 -5.20 -1.17
N GLU A 322 -4.48 -5.18 -0.48
CA GLU A 322 -4.41 -5.36 0.97
C GLU A 322 -3.96 -4.06 1.59
N PHE A 323 -4.67 -3.58 2.60
CA PHE A 323 -4.32 -2.35 3.31
C PHE A 323 -3.74 -2.67 4.67
N HIS A 324 -2.73 -1.92 5.08
CA HIS A 324 -2.29 -1.93 6.47
C HIS A 324 -3.35 -1.27 7.35
N LEU A 325 -3.71 -1.90 8.47
CA LEU A 325 -4.83 -1.44 9.33
C LEU A 325 -4.58 -0.05 9.93
N LYS A 326 -3.31 0.32 10.12
CA LYS A 326 -2.91 1.55 10.82
C LYS A 326 -2.20 2.56 9.95
N SER A 327 -1.76 2.24 8.73
CA SER A 327 -0.99 3.19 7.92
C SER A 327 -1.59 3.32 6.53
N ASN A 328 -1.18 4.36 5.81
CA ASN A 328 -1.60 4.60 4.43
C ASN A 328 -0.85 3.71 3.43
N LEU A 329 -0.52 2.47 3.81
CA LEU A 329 0.18 1.50 2.97
C LEU A 329 -0.82 0.50 2.40
N ALA A 330 -0.65 0.19 1.12
CA ALA A 330 -1.38 -0.88 0.47
C ALA A 330 -0.46 -1.71 -0.44
N ALA A 331 -0.71 -3.01 -0.51
CA ALA A 331 0.00 -3.94 -1.38
C ALA A 331 -0.93 -4.35 -2.53
N LEU A 332 -0.45 -4.20 -3.77
CA LEU A 332 -1.26 -4.47 -4.95
C LEU A 332 -0.83 -5.78 -5.61
N VAL A 333 -1.73 -6.77 -5.62
CA VAL A 333 -1.48 -8.10 -6.20
C VAL A 333 -2.20 -8.22 -7.54
N PHE A 334 -1.49 -8.70 -8.55
CA PHE A 334 -2.02 -8.85 -9.91
C PHE A 334 -2.36 -10.29 -10.26
N THR A 335 -3.30 -10.48 -11.19
CA THR A 335 -3.63 -11.80 -11.75
C THR A 335 -2.45 -12.35 -12.55
N ASN A 336 -2.16 -13.64 -12.40
CA ASN A 336 -1.13 -14.31 -13.20
C ASN A 336 -1.70 -14.68 -14.58
N ALA A 337 -1.21 -14.03 -15.64
CA ALA A 337 -1.67 -14.26 -17.01
C ALA A 337 -1.19 -15.60 -17.62
N ALA A 338 -0.21 -16.27 -16.99
CA ALA A 338 0.43 -17.45 -17.55
C ALA A 338 -0.39 -18.75 -17.39
N ILE A 339 -1.39 -18.79 -16.48
CA ILE A 339 -2.01 -20.06 -16.04
C ILE A 339 -3.44 -20.26 -16.61
N GLY A 340 -4.09 -19.21 -17.15
CA GLY A 340 -5.55 -19.22 -17.35
C GLY A 340 -6.12 -19.47 -18.75
N ASP A 341 -5.42 -19.16 -19.85
CA ASP A 341 -6.06 -19.14 -21.18
C ASP A 341 -5.63 -20.31 -22.07
N THR A 342 -6.49 -21.32 -22.16
CA THR A 342 -6.43 -22.37 -23.18
C THR A 342 -6.39 -21.75 -24.58
N SER A 343 -5.35 -22.08 -25.36
CA SER A 343 -4.93 -21.34 -26.57
C SER A 343 -5.96 -21.33 -27.72
N LYS A 344 -7.03 -22.14 -27.66
CA LYS A 344 -8.03 -22.24 -28.72
C LYS A 344 -9.04 -21.08 -28.76
N ASN A 345 -9.32 -20.42 -27.63
CA ASN A 345 -10.26 -19.28 -27.58
C ASN A 345 -9.63 -17.92 -27.91
N LYS A 346 -8.29 -17.82 -27.94
CA LYS A 346 -7.56 -16.57 -28.17
C LYS A 346 -7.67 -16.06 -29.61
N THR A 347 -7.66 -16.93 -30.62
CA THR A 347 -7.66 -16.53 -32.04
C THR A 347 -9.00 -15.98 -32.51
N ILE A 348 -10.11 -16.58 -32.06
CA ILE A 348 -11.47 -16.14 -32.38
C ILE A 348 -11.80 -14.83 -31.65
N SER A 349 -11.47 -14.74 -30.35
CA SER A 349 -11.63 -13.52 -29.54
C SER A 349 -10.81 -12.35 -30.09
N ASN A 350 -9.57 -12.58 -30.54
CA ASN A 350 -8.75 -11.54 -31.17
C ASN A 350 -9.32 -11.08 -32.51
N ARG A 351 -9.91 -11.97 -33.32
CA ARG A 351 -10.50 -11.57 -34.62
C ARG A 351 -11.75 -10.71 -34.41
N GLU A 352 -12.58 -11.04 -33.43
CA GLU A 352 -13.80 -10.30 -33.13
C GLU A 352 -13.50 -8.93 -32.48
N ARG A 353 -12.53 -8.87 -31.55
CA ARG A 353 -12.04 -7.60 -31.00
C ARG A 353 -11.41 -6.70 -32.05
N ARG A 354 -10.67 -7.27 -33.01
CA ARG A 354 -10.15 -6.51 -34.16
C ARG A 354 -11.28 -5.87 -34.96
N LYS A 355 -12.35 -6.61 -35.29
CA LYS A 355 -13.51 -6.05 -36.02
C LYS A 355 -14.18 -4.91 -35.25
N GLN A 356 -14.40 -5.08 -33.94
CA GLN A 356 -15.00 -4.06 -33.07
C GLN A 356 -14.13 -2.80 -32.98
N LEU A 357 -12.81 -2.97 -32.87
CA LEU A 357 -11.87 -1.85 -32.85
C LEU A 357 -11.81 -1.13 -34.20
N PHE A 358 -11.77 -1.88 -35.32
CA PHE A 358 -11.83 -1.28 -36.65
C PHE A 358 -13.10 -0.46 -36.84
N ALA A 359 -14.24 -0.95 -36.34
CA ALA A 359 -15.50 -0.20 -36.36
C ALA A 359 -15.43 1.09 -35.51
N VAL A 360 -14.86 1.03 -34.30
CA VAL A 360 -14.69 2.21 -33.43
C VAL A 360 -13.73 3.24 -34.04
N LEU A 361 -12.59 2.81 -34.58
CA LEU A 361 -11.61 3.69 -35.21
C LEU A 361 -12.14 4.32 -36.51
N GLN A 362 -12.95 3.59 -37.30
CA GLN A 362 -13.62 4.16 -38.47
C GLN A 362 -14.70 5.17 -38.07
N GLY A 363 -15.51 4.84 -37.06
CA GLY A 363 -16.56 5.72 -36.54
C GLY A 363 -16.05 6.93 -35.75
N ALA A 364 -14.75 6.97 -35.43
CA ALA A 364 -14.10 8.09 -34.73
C ALA A 364 -13.19 8.93 -35.64
N ARG A 365 -13.19 8.69 -36.97
CA ARG A 365 -12.48 9.56 -37.93
C ARG A 365 -13.01 10.99 -37.82
N GLY A 366 -12.12 11.95 -37.54
CA GLY A 366 -12.46 13.36 -37.35
C GLY A 366 -13.02 13.73 -35.96
N SER A 367 -13.07 12.79 -35.01
CA SER A 367 -13.48 13.07 -33.61
C SER A 367 -12.32 13.60 -32.77
N SER A 368 -12.63 14.31 -31.67
CA SER A 368 -11.63 14.76 -30.70
C SER A 368 -10.97 13.59 -29.95
N ALA A 369 -9.78 13.82 -29.40
CA ALA A 369 -9.02 12.82 -28.63
C ALA A 369 -9.83 12.25 -27.45
N SER A 370 -10.63 13.08 -26.79
CA SER A 370 -11.45 12.68 -25.64
C SER A 370 -12.52 11.66 -26.01
N VAL A 371 -13.20 11.85 -27.14
CA VAL A 371 -14.25 10.93 -27.63
C VAL A 371 -13.65 9.59 -28.06
N LEU A 372 -12.46 9.60 -28.66
CA LEU A 372 -11.76 8.37 -29.04
C LEU A 372 -11.24 7.62 -27.80
N LYS A 373 -10.80 8.35 -26.77
CA LYS A 373 -10.40 7.80 -25.46
C LYS A 373 -11.55 7.13 -24.72
N GLU A 374 -12.72 7.77 -24.70
CA GLU A 374 -13.94 7.22 -24.11
C GLU A 374 -14.44 5.97 -24.85
N LYS A 375 -14.43 5.97 -26.18
CA LYS A 375 -14.86 4.80 -26.96
C LYS A 375 -13.90 3.61 -26.85
N LEU A 376 -12.60 3.86 -26.70
CA LEU A 376 -11.61 2.80 -26.47
C LEU A 376 -11.66 2.26 -25.03
N SER A 377 -11.89 3.12 -24.03
CA SER A 377 -12.08 2.67 -22.64
C SER A 377 -13.34 1.83 -22.48
N ALA A 378 -14.43 2.16 -23.21
CA ALA A 378 -15.65 1.35 -23.26
C ALA A 378 -15.44 -0.05 -23.88
N LEU A 379 -14.42 -0.24 -24.72
CA LEU A 379 -14.00 -1.55 -25.24
C LEU A 379 -13.11 -2.34 -24.26
N GLY A 380 -12.87 -1.80 -23.05
CA GLY A 380 -11.96 -2.37 -22.06
C GLY A 380 -10.48 -2.17 -22.41
N SER A 381 -10.15 -1.24 -23.33
CA SER A 381 -8.77 -0.83 -23.59
C SER A 381 -8.34 0.18 -22.54
N SER A 382 -7.55 -0.26 -21.57
CA SER A 382 -6.91 0.60 -20.57
C SER A 382 -5.62 1.27 -21.09
N GLY A 383 -5.24 1.05 -22.36
CA GLY A 383 -3.92 1.39 -22.89
C GLY A 383 -3.93 2.39 -24.04
N ILE A 384 -4.50 3.58 -23.84
CA ILE A 384 -4.00 4.73 -24.62
C ILE A 384 -2.80 5.24 -23.83
N LEU A 385 -1.68 5.49 -24.52
CA LEU A 385 -0.51 6.18 -23.96
C LEU A 385 -0.99 7.28 -23.01
N ALA A 386 -0.42 7.35 -21.81
CA ALA A 386 -0.77 8.39 -20.86
C ALA A 386 -0.66 9.76 -21.53
N ASP A 387 -1.53 10.72 -21.19
CA ASP A 387 -1.66 11.99 -21.95
C ASP A 387 -0.31 12.71 -22.10
N HIS A 388 0.58 12.58 -21.10
CA HIS A 388 1.95 13.11 -21.13
C HIS A 388 2.87 12.40 -22.15
N GLN A 389 2.77 11.09 -22.31
CA GLN A 389 3.51 10.34 -23.34
C GLN A 389 2.95 10.63 -24.74
N LEU A 390 1.64 10.81 -24.86
CA LEU A 390 1.00 11.18 -26.12
C LEU A 390 1.39 12.61 -26.54
N GLN A 391 1.40 13.56 -25.60
CA GLN A 391 1.88 14.93 -25.84
C GLN A 391 3.37 14.96 -26.16
N SER A 392 4.20 14.22 -25.42
CA SER A 392 5.64 14.11 -25.69
C SER A 392 5.90 13.56 -27.09
N GLN A 393 5.21 12.49 -27.52
CA GLN A 393 5.37 11.96 -28.87
C GLN A 393 4.84 12.89 -29.95
N LEU A 394 3.73 13.60 -29.71
CA LEU A 394 3.24 14.64 -30.62
C LEU A 394 4.25 15.78 -30.75
N GLN A 395 4.84 16.22 -29.64
CA GLN A 395 5.82 17.31 -29.59
C GLN A 395 7.15 16.92 -30.24
N GLU A 396 7.65 15.71 -30.00
CA GLU A 396 8.82 15.16 -30.71
C GLU A 396 8.60 15.06 -32.22
N HIS A 397 7.39 14.71 -32.66
CA HIS A 397 7.08 14.61 -34.08
C HIS A 397 6.88 15.97 -34.75
N HIS A 398 6.35 16.96 -34.02
CA HIS A 398 6.31 18.35 -34.45
C HIS A 398 7.71 18.94 -34.65
N LEU A 399 8.64 18.61 -33.76
CA LEU A 399 10.05 19.01 -33.87
C LEU A 399 10.78 18.35 -35.05
N LYS A 400 10.38 17.14 -35.48
CA LYS A 400 11.01 16.36 -36.56
C LYS A 400 10.45 16.63 -37.97
N GLY A 401 9.58 17.63 -38.15
CA GLY A 401 9.16 18.13 -39.48
C GLY A 401 8.41 17.14 -40.39
N HIS A 402 7.94 16.01 -39.87
CA HIS A 402 7.16 15.04 -40.65
C HIS A 402 5.66 15.33 -40.54
N SER A 403 4.91 15.10 -41.63
CA SER A 403 3.47 15.38 -41.80
C SER A 403 2.61 15.13 -40.55
N HIS A 404 1.62 16.02 -40.32
CA HIS A 404 0.64 15.95 -39.22
C HIS A 404 0.11 14.52 -38.99
N LEU A 405 0.62 13.82 -37.98
CA LEU A 405 0.01 12.59 -37.48
C LEU A 405 -1.30 12.96 -36.79
N THR A 406 -2.41 12.36 -37.21
CA THR A 406 -3.67 12.51 -36.47
C THR A 406 -3.63 11.62 -35.24
N ILE A 407 -4.37 11.98 -34.18
CA ILE A 407 -4.55 11.13 -32.98
C ILE A 407 -5.03 9.72 -33.35
N SER A 408 -5.79 9.60 -34.45
CA SER A 408 -6.23 8.31 -34.99
C SER A 408 -5.09 7.46 -35.56
N ASP A 409 -4.03 8.09 -36.08
CA ASP A 409 -2.84 7.43 -36.60
C ASP A 409 -1.92 7.01 -35.45
N ILE A 410 -1.80 7.82 -34.39
CA ILE A 410 -1.07 7.46 -33.17
C ILE A 410 -1.77 6.31 -32.45
N ALA A 411 -3.09 6.34 -32.30
CA ALA A 411 -3.86 5.22 -31.73
C ALA A 411 -3.71 3.95 -32.57
N ARG A 412 -3.69 4.07 -33.91
CA ARG A 412 -3.44 2.94 -34.81
C ARG A 412 -2.01 2.41 -34.67
N LYS A 413 -1.02 3.29 -34.57
CA LYS A 413 0.39 2.94 -34.43
C LYS A 413 0.68 2.35 -33.04
N ALA A 414 0.17 2.94 -31.97
CA ALA A 414 0.23 2.39 -30.62
C ALA A 414 -0.49 1.04 -30.53
N PHE A 415 -1.60 0.82 -31.22
CA PHE A 415 -2.27 -0.48 -31.24
C PHE A 415 -1.54 -1.54 -32.09
N LEU A 416 -0.94 -1.14 -33.21
CA LEU A 416 -0.18 -2.04 -34.10
C LEU A 416 1.24 -2.34 -33.59
N HIS A 417 1.89 -1.36 -32.94
CA HIS A 417 3.27 -1.43 -32.44
C HIS A 417 3.37 -1.62 -30.93
N SER A 418 2.29 -1.50 -30.16
CA SER A 418 2.31 -2.09 -28.82
C SER A 418 2.57 -3.59 -28.97
N HIS A 419 3.30 -4.16 -28.04
CA HIS A 419 3.54 -5.61 -27.89
C HIS A 419 2.25 -6.44 -27.69
N PHE A 420 1.09 -5.89 -28.05
CA PHE A 420 -0.24 -6.46 -28.04
C PHE A 420 -0.46 -7.53 -29.13
N MET A 421 0.38 -7.55 -30.17
CA MET A 421 0.15 -8.36 -31.38
C MET A 421 1.26 -9.35 -31.77
N GLU A 422 2.44 -9.33 -31.14
CA GLU A 422 3.44 -10.36 -31.41
C GLU A 422 3.14 -11.62 -30.60
N GLY A 423 2.77 -12.70 -31.32
CA GLY A 423 2.47 -14.03 -30.79
C GLY A 423 3.63 -14.75 -30.10
N HIS A 424 4.58 -14.02 -29.51
CA HIS A 424 5.73 -14.52 -28.76
C HIS A 424 5.89 -13.90 -27.36
N THR A 425 4.98 -13.06 -26.88
CA THR A 425 5.10 -12.51 -25.52
C THR A 425 4.73 -13.57 -24.48
N LYS A 426 5.72 -14.36 -24.03
CA LYS A 426 5.68 -14.92 -22.68
C LYS A 426 5.47 -13.72 -21.75
N SER A 427 4.27 -13.57 -21.19
CA SER A 427 4.02 -12.58 -20.12
C SER A 427 5.08 -12.84 -19.06
N ALA A 428 6.04 -11.92 -18.93
CA ALA A 428 7.01 -12.02 -17.86
C ALA A 428 6.24 -11.90 -16.54
N PRO A 429 6.51 -12.76 -15.56
CA PRO A 429 5.88 -12.67 -14.25
C PRO A 429 6.29 -11.35 -13.60
N ILE A 430 5.32 -10.64 -13.01
CA ILE A 430 5.59 -9.43 -12.25
C ILE A 430 6.34 -9.86 -10.99
N SER A 431 7.66 -9.78 -11.01
CA SER A 431 8.51 -10.36 -9.97
C SER A 431 8.73 -9.44 -8.76
N ARG A 432 8.12 -8.26 -8.76
CA ARG A 432 8.19 -7.29 -7.66
C ARG A 432 6.78 -6.87 -7.26
N LEU A 433 6.50 -6.81 -5.96
CA LEU A 433 5.20 -6.39 -5.46
C LEU A 433 5.21 -4.87 -5.21
N PRO A 434 4.39 -4.07 -5.90
CA PRO A 434 4.30 -2.64 -5.60
C PRO A 434 3.57 -2.39 -4.27
N LEU A 435 4.22 -1.58 -3.43
CA LEU A 435 3.60 -0.95 -2.27
C LEU A 435 3.19 0.47 -2.65
N ILE A 436 1.91 0.75 -2.51
CA ILE A 436 1.29 2.01 -2.91
C ILE A 436 0.69 2.73 -1.71
N ALA A 437 0.47 4.02 -1.87
CA ALA A 437 -0.21 4.88 -0.92
C ALA A 437 -1.09 5.90 -1.65
N VAL A 438 -2.04 6.50 -0.92
CA VAL A 438 -2.83 7.62 -1.42
C VAL A 438 -2.18 8.93 -1.00
N LEU A 439 -1.73 9.72 -1.98
CA LEU A 439 -1.11 11.02 -1.76
C LEU A 439 -2.17 12.14 -1.84
N ASP A 440 -2.08 13.11 -0.92
CA ASP A 440 -2.73 14.40 -1.12
C ASP A 440 -1.77 15.32 -1.86
N THR A 441 -2.14 15.74 -3.08
CA THR A 441 -1.31 16.61 -3.93
C THR A 441 -1.07 18.00 -3.32
N LYS A 442 -1.87 18.39 -2.32
CA LYS A 442 -1.65 19.62 -1.54
C LYS A 442 -0.72 19.41 -0.34
N HIS A 443 -0.59 18.18 0.14
CA HIS A 443 0.16 17.84 1.35
C HIS A 443 0.93 16.52 1.13
N HIS A 444 1.93 16.54 0.24
CA HIS A 444 2.63 15.35 -0.23
C HIS A 444 3.20 14.49 0.91
N LEU A 445 3.75 15.12 1.94
CA LEU A 445 4.39 14.42 3.04
C LEU A 445 3.43 13.98 4.14
N LYS A 446 2.16 14.41 4.14
CA LYS A 446 1.21 14.11 5.23
C LYS A 446 1.00 12.61 5.44
N HIS A 447 1.14 11.83 4.38
CA HIS A 447 0.80 10.40 4.39
C HIS A 447 1.95 9.49 3.98
N ILE A 448 3.17 10.03 3.88
CA ILE A 448 4.40 9.28 3.61
C ILE A 448 5.22 9.26 4.91
N PRO A 449 5.23 8.13 5.64
CA PRO A 449 6.02 8.02 6.85
C PRO A 449 7.53 7.97 6.53
N VAL A 450 8.31 8.86 7.15
CA VAL A 450 9.76 8.77 7.28
C VAL A 450 10.06 8.11 8.62
N VAL A 451 10.67 6.94 8.60
CA VAL A 451 10.85 6.11 9.80
C VAL A 451 12.29 6.25 10.26
N GLN A 452 12.49 6.46 11.56
CA GLN A 452 13.81 6.31 12.16
C GLN A 452 14.32 4.89 11.91
N PRO A 453 15.44 4.67 11.21
CA PRO A 453 16.03 3.35 11.05
C PRO A 453 16.76 2.94 12.33
N PHE A 454 16.05 2.82 13.45
CA PHE A 454 16.56 2.01 14.56
C PHE A 454 16.46 0.54 14.12
N HIS A 455 17.62 -0.14 14.12
CA HIS A 455 17.85 -1.58 13.81
C HIS A 455 18.27 -2.00 12.39
N LEU A 456 18.96 -1.16 11.59
CA LEU A 456 19.71 -1.69 10.42
C LEU A 456 21.08 -2.30 10.81
N GLU A 457 21.67 -1.93 11.96
CA GLU A 457 22.98 -2.42 12.43
C GLU A 457 22.90 -3.39 13.61
N LEU A 458 21.78 -3.39 14.32
CA LEU A 458 21.48 -4.46 15.26
C LEU A 458 20.90 -5.58 14.43
N ASN A 459 21.49 -6.77 14.51
CA ASN A 459 20.85 -7.99 14.07
C ASN A 459 19.35 -7.86 14.36
N PHE A 460 18.50 -7.80 13.32
CA PHE A 460 17.04 -7.68 13.45
C PHE A 460 16.46 -8.71 14.43
N PHE A 461 17.24 -9.78 14.66
CA PHE A 461 17.18 -10.69 15.79
C PHE A 461 18.18 -10.31 16.88
N ASN A 462 17.70 -9.95 18.07
CA ASN A 462 18.45 -10.39 19.25
C ASN A 462 18.36 -11.93 19.27
N LYS A 463 19.39 -12.65 18.81
CA LYS A 463 19.40 -14.12 18.80
C LYS A 463 19.17 -14.72 20.19
N GLU A 464 19.50 -13.99 21.25
CA GLU A 464 19.36 -14.45 22.63
C GLU A 464 17.91 -14.33 23.12
N ASN A 465 17.18 -13.27 22.71
CA ASN A 465 15.82 -12.99 23.21
C ASN A 465 14.70 -13.08 22.15
N ARG A 466 15.02 -13.20 20.86
CA ARG A 466 14.09 -13.21 19.70
C ARG A 466 13.04 -12.09 19.68
N VAL A 467 13.34 -10.93 20.27
CA VAL A 467 12.45 -9.76 20.26
C VAL A 467 12.81 -8.86 19.08
N LEU A 468 11.86 -8.66 18.15
CA LEU A 468 11.98 -7.68 17.08
C LEU A 468 11.70 -6.28 17.65
N HIS A 469 12.74 -5.45 17.73
CA HIS A 469 12.57 -4.04 18.13
C HIS A 469 12.13 -3.21 16.93
N TYR A 470 10.83 -3.25 16.60
CA TYR A 470 10.27 -2.43 15.54
C TYR A 470 10.29 -0.93 15.94
N PRO A 471 10.58 0.01 15.03
CA PRO A 471 10.50 1.43 15.33
C PRO A 471 9.12 1.77 15.88
N VAL A 472 9.10 2.41 17.04
CA VAL A 472 7.84 2.74 17.72
C VAL A 472 7.13 3.88 16.98
N ARG A 473 7.86 4.71 16.22
CA ARG A 473 7.36 5.92 15.58
C ARG A 473 7.80 6.05 14.12
N ALA A 474 6.87 6.49 13.29
CA ALA A 474 7.14 7.08 11.99
C ALA A 474 6.89 8.60 12.07
N PHE A 475 7.68 9.39 11.37
CA PHE A 475 7.54 10.83 11.31
C PHE A 475 6.98 11.25 9.96
N TYR A 476 6.23 12.33 9.93
CA TYR A 476 5.83 12.99 8.70
C TYR A 476 5.55 14.45 8.95
N VAL A 477 5.30 15.22 7.88
CA VAL A 477 5.04 16.65 7.99
C VAL A 477 3.58 16.94 7.67
N ASP A 478 2.90 17.65 8.57
CA ASP A 478 1.56 18.19 8.36
C ASP A 478 1.56 19.70 8.62
N GLY A 479 1.57 20.48 7.54
CA GLY A 479 1.79 21.92 7.60
C GLY A 479 3.12 22.25 8.27
N PRO A 480 3.18 23.15 9.28
CA PRO A 480 4.42 23.51 9.98
C PRO A 480 4.81 22.52 11.09
N ASN A 481 4.13 21.38 11.21
CA ASN A 481 4.32 20.45 12.30
C ASN A 481 5.04 19.19 11.81
N LEU A 482 6.11 18.83 12.51
CA LEU A 482 6.64 17.48 12.48
C LEU A 482 5.74 16.61 13.36
N MET A 483 5.02 15.68 12.73
CA MET A 483 4.11 14.75 13.36
C MET A 483 4.84 13.45 13.67
N ALA A 484 4.49 12.80 14.78
CA ALA A 484 4.94 11.45 15.12
C ALA A 484 3.73 10.52 15.17
N TYR A 485 3.77 9.50 14.32
CA TYR A 485 2.81 8.42 14.25
C TYR A 485 3.36 7.19 14.97
N ASN A 486 2.72 6.79 16.06
CA ASN A 486 3.11 5.58 16.75
C ASN A 486 2.59 4.36 15.98
N LEU A 487 3.49 3.56 15.41
CA LEU A 487 3.14 2.41 14.57
C LEU A 487 2.41 1.32 15.39
N SER A 488 2.76 1.16 16.66
CA SER A 488 2.15 0.16 17.55
C SER A 488 0.76 0.55 18.05
N SER A 489 0.57 1.79 18.51
CA SER A 489 -0.72 2.25 19.07
C SER A 489 -1.64 2.81 18.00
N GLY A 490 -1.10 3.36 16.92
CA GLY A 490 -1.83 4.10 15.89
C GLY A 490 -2.21 5.52 16.31
N LEU A 491 -1.63 6.02 17.40
CA LEU A 491 -1.81 7.39 17.86
C LEU A 491 -0.88 8.33 17.10
N GLU A 492 -1.45 9.47 16.69
CA GLU A 492 -0.74 10.57 16.06
C GLU A 492 -0.61 11.72 17.06
N ASN A 493 0.59 12.24 17.22
CA ASN A 493 0.85 13.41 18.06
C ASN A 493 1.77 14.39 17.33
N THR A 494 1.63 15.68 17.61
CA THR A 494 2.62 16.68 17.18
C THR A 494 3.92 16.45 17.93
N TYR A 495 4.99 16.09 17.20
CA TYR A 495 6.31 15.88 17.78
C TYR A 495 7.01 17.20 18.05
N LYS A 496 7.03 18.08 17.05
CA LYS A 496 7.63 19.40 17.13
C LYS A 496 6.93 20.36 16.17
N LYS A 497 6.67 21.59 16.64
CA LYS A 497 6.34 22.70 15.75
C LYS A 497 7.63 23.23 15.16
N LEU A 498 7.79 23.11 13.85
CA LEU A 498 8.99 23.55 13.14
C LEU A 498 9.04 25.08 13.03
N TYR A 499 7.86 25.72 13.01
CA TYR A 499 7.66 27.15 13.10
C TYR A 499 6.87 27.53 14.37
N ASN A 500 7.33 28.56 15.08
CA ASN A 500 6.65 29.06 16.30
C ASN A 500 5.48 30.00 15.98
N SER A 501 5.56 30.74 14.87
CA SER A 501 4.54 31.67 14.40
C SER A 501 4.51 31.67 12.88
N VAL A 502 3.35 31.37 12.33
CA VAL A 502 3.10 31.29 10.88
C VAL A 502 2.14 32.43 10.52
N PRO A 503 2.48 33.34 9.59
CA PRO A 503 1.54 34.31 9.06
C PRO A 503 0.32 33.61 8.45
N GLY A 504 -0.89 33.94 8.90
CA GLY A 504 -2.13 33.26 8.50
C GLY A 504 -2.56 33.41 7.04
N HIS A 505 -1.72 34.01 6.18
CA HIS A 505 -2.01 34.31 4.78
C HIS A 505 -1.09 33.61 3.77
N VAL A 506 -0.08 32.86 4.22
CA VAL A 506 0.83 32.12 3.33
C VAL A 506 0.50 30.64 3.38
N GLU A 507 0.24 30.01 2.23
CA GLU A 507 0.12 28.56 2.13
C GLU A 507 1.52 27.93 2.18
N TYR A 508 1.65 26.88 3.00
CA TYR A 508 2.88 26.12 3.24
C TYR A 508 2.77 24.77 2.54
N GLN A 509 3.78 24.42 1.76
CA GLN A 509 3.88 23.09 1.17
C GLN A 509 5.22 22.46 1.54
N ALA A 510 5.17 21.39 2.35
CA ALA A 510 6.36 20.60 2.64
C ALA A 510 6.60 19.64 1.48
N ASN A 511 7.72 19.79 0.79
CA ASN A 511 8.07 19.03 -0.39
C ASN A 511 8.86 17.78 -0.04
N TYR A 512 9.86 17.90 0.84
CA TYR A 512 10.72 16.78 1.26
C TYR A 512 10.96 16.77 2.77
N LEU A 513 11.02 15.57 3.35
CA LEU A 513 11.45 15.31 4.72
C LEU A 513 12.54 14.25 4.67
N ILE A 514 13.73 14.59 5.16
CA ILE A 514 14.88 13.69 5.22
C ILE A 514 15.38 13.68 6.66
N TYR A 515 15.81 12.52 7.14
CA TYR A 515 16.31 12.37 8.49
C TYR A 515 17.66 11.63 8.47
N SER A 516 18.69 12.26 9.01
CA SER A 516 19.97 11.62 9.31
C SER A 516 19.88 10.94 10.67
N LYS A 517 20.03 9.61 10.67
CA LYS A 517 20.16 8.86 11.91
C LYS A 517 21.49 9.16 12.59
N LYS A 518 22.57 9.26 11.81
CA LYS A 518 23.94 9.41 12.35
C LYS A 518 24.11 10.74 13.09
N GLN A 519 23.40 11.77 12.64
CA GLN A 519 23.48 13.12 13.21
C GLN A 519 22.25 13.51 14.04
N HIS A 520 21.22 12.64 14.09
CA HIS A 520 19.92 12.92 14.70
C HIS A 520 19.32 14.24 14.20
N LEU A 521 19.31 14.45 12.88
CA LEU A 521 18.96 15.73 12.26
C LEU A 521 17.91 15.54 11.16
N PHE A 522 16.80 16.28 11.28
CA PHE A 522 15.78 16.40 10.25
C PHE A 522 16.10 17.59 9.34
N LEU A 523 15.94 17.38 8.03
CA LEU A 523 15.91 18.41 7.00
C LEU A 523 14.52 18.39 6.37
N VAL A 524 13.84 19.54 6.37
CA VAL A 524 12.49 19.69 5.79
C VAL A 524 12.49 20.82 4.79
N ALA A 525 12.29 20.52 3.51
CA ALA A 525 12.18 21.53 2.47
C ALA A 525 10.72 22.01 2.35
N TYR A 526 10.51 23.31 2.54
CA TYR A 526 9.24 24.00 2.41
C TYR A 526 9.24 24.93 1.20
N GLU A 527 8.12 24.93 0.50
CA GLU A 527 7.77 25.89 -0.52
C GLU A 527 6.64 26.77 0.00
N PHE A 528 6.85 28.08 -0.09
CA PHE A 528 5.86 29.08 0.29
C PHE A 528 5.26 29.65 -0.96
N SER A 529 3.93 29.72 -1.00
CA SER A 529 3.12 30.24 -2.12
C SER A 529 3.59 31.61 -2.63
N GLY A 530 4.58 31.59 -3.54
CA GLY A 530 4.95 32.68 -4.43
C GLY A 530 6.29 33.40 -4.24
N ILE A 531 7.12 33.17 -3.21
CA ILE A 531 8.33 34.02 -3.01
C ILE A 531 9.59 33.30 -2.48
N THR A 532 9.51 32.26 -1.65
CA THR A 532 10.72 31.67 -1.02
C THR A 532 10.61 30.16 -0.83
N THR A 533 11.71 29.45 -1.03
CA THR A 533 11.88 28.07 -0.55
C THR A 533 12.84 28.06 0.64
N GLU A 534 12.52 27.30 1.68
CA GLU A 534 13.34 27.19 2.88
C GLU A 534 13.53 25.74 3.30
N VAL A 535 14.72 25.42 3.78
CA VAL A 535 15.05 24.16 4.43
C VAL A 535 15.09 24.39 5.94
N VAL A 536 14.21 23.73 6.68
CA VAL A 536 14.20 23.70 8.13
C VAL A 536 15.09 22.57 8.62
N LEU A 537 16.03 22.91 9.50
CA LEU A 537 16.89 21.98 10.22
C LEU A 537 16.36 21.81 11.64
N TYR A 538 16.10 20.57 12.03
CA TYR A 538 15.70 20.24 13.40
C TYR A 538 16.53 19.09 13.95
N ARG A 539 17.42 19.41 14.90
CA ARG A 539 18.19 18.40 15.63
C ARG A 539 17.32 17.78 16.72
N GLU A 540 17.12 16.48 16.62
CA GLU A 540 16.42 15.70 17.63
C GLU A 540 17.29 15.57 18.87
N ASN A 541 16.69 15.73 20.04
CA ASN A 541 17.41 15.58 21.29
C ASN A 541 17.20 14.17 21.84
N THR A 542 18.27 13.37 21.86
CA THR A 542 18.27 12.01 22.40
C THR A 542 18.64 11.96 23.89
N GLU A 543 19.16 13.06 24.47
CA GLU A 543 19.55 13.16 25.88
C GLU A 543 18.48 13.83 26.74
N VAL A 544 18.25 13.27 27.93
CA VAL A 544 17.15 13.63 28.85
C VAL A 544 17.28 15.06 29.42
N GLU A 545 18.44 15.73 29.28
CA GLU A 545 18.73 16.98 30.00
C GLU A 545 18.82 18.27 29.15
N ALA A 546 18.66 18.24 27.82
CA ALA A 546 18.67 19.46 27.01
C ALA A 546 17.25 19.95 26.60
N VAL A 547 16.69 20.83 27.42
CA VAL A 547 15.40 21.48 27.15
C VAL A 547 15.59 22.54 26.05
N ASN A 548 15.07 22.25 24.85
CA ASN A 548 14.99 23.11 23.64
C ASN A 548 16.19 23.14 22.67
N CYS A 549 16.29 22.13 21.79
CA CYS A 549 16.87 22.36 20.46
C CYS A 549 15.93 23.30 19.66
N LYS A 550 16.46 24.48 19.29
CA LYS A 550 15.80 25.41 18.36
C LYS A 550 15.94 24.88 16.94
N SER A 551 14.86 24.90 16.17
CA SER A 551 14.95 24.71 14.72
C SER A 551 15.67 25.91 14.10
N SER A 552 16.50 25.66 13.10
CA SER A 552 17.09 26.71 12.26
C SER A 552 16.53 26.60 10.84
N THR A 553 16.51 27.71 10.12
CA THR A 553 15.97 27.80 8.76
C THR A 553 17.03 28.38 7.85
N VAL A 554 17.22 27.77 6.68
CA VAL A 554 18.15 28.20 5.64
C VAL A 554 17.37 28.30 4.33
N LYS A 555 17.66 29.29 3.48
CA LYS A 555 17.03 29.38 2.16
C LYS A 555 17.52 28.26 1.26
N GLY A 556 16.62 27.70 0.46
CA GLY A 556 16.96 26.66 -0.50
C GLY A 556 15.77 25.80 -0.89
N LEU A 557 15.85 25.24 -2.08
CA LEU A 557 14.81 24.46 -2.76
C LEU A 557 14.79 22.99 -2.34
N ASP A 558 15.98 22.41 -2.15
CA ASP A 558 16.16 21.00 -1.81
C ASP A 558 17.35 20.81 -0.88
N ALA A 559 17.42 19.67 -0.20
CA ALA A 559 18.52 19.37 0.72
C ALA A 559 18.88 17.88 0.71
N ALA A 560 20.15 17.55 0.92
CA ALA A 560 20.60 16.17 1.05
C ALA A 560 21.78 16.04 2.02
N PHE A 561 21.88 14.90 2.71
CA PHE A 561 23.05 14.56 3.51
C PHE A 561 24.20 14.03 2.63
N ILE A 562 25.43 14.40 2.98
CA ILE A 562 26.65 14.07 2.24
C ILE A 562 27.71 13.51 3.19
N GLY A 563 28.51 12.60 2.68
CA GLY A 563 29.66 12.03 3.38
C GLY A 563 29.36 10.69 4.07
N PRO A 564 30.41 9.92 4.41
CA PRO A 564 30.28 8.56 4.92
C PRO A 564 29.49 8.50 6.23
N ASN A 565 29.48 9.57 7.02
CA ASN A 565 28.74 9.66 8.28
C ASN A 565 27.64 10.73 8.28
N GLU A 566 27.19 11.16 7.10
CA GLU A 566 26.20 12.25 6.95
C GLU A 566 26.65 13.52 7.70
N ASN A 567 27.95 13.68 7.84
CA ASN A 567 28.62 14.75 8.58
C ASN A 567 28.59 16.09 7.82
N GLN A 568 28.09 16.08 6.60
CA GLN A 568 27.81 17.26 5.80
C GLN A 568 26.36 17.20 5.29
N PHE A 569 25.79 18.35 4.98
CA PHE A 569 24.55 18.44 4.22
C PHE A 569 24.70 19.53 3.17
N ALA A 570 24.10 19.32 2.00
CA ALA A 570 24.02 20.32 0.96
C ALA A 570 22.60 20.84 0.85
N ILE A 571 22.48 22.11 0.49
CA ILE A 571 21.24 22.80 0.17
C ILE A 571 21.36 23.31 -1.27
N LEU A 572 20.38 22.99 -2.10
CA LEU A 572 20.25 23.51 -3.45
C LEU A 572 19.58 24.89 -3.39
N ASP A 573 20.18 25.87 -4.04
CA ASP A 573 19.66 27.24 -4.06
C ASP A 573 18.37 27.34 -4.88
N ASP A 574 17.56 28.36 -4.59
CA ASP A 574 16.27 28.61 -5.25
C ASP A 574 16.41 28.83 -6.77
N ASP A 575 17.60 29.23 -7.24
CA ASP A 575 17.93 29.45 -8.65
C ASP A 575 18.32 28.16 -9.41
N LYS A 576 18.35 27.01 -8.73
CA LYS A 576 18.71 25.69 -9.29
C LYS A 576 20.14 25.57 -9.81
N THR A 577 20.98 26.58 -9.63
CA THR A 577 22.35 26.61 -10.17
C THR A 577 23.40 26.63 -9.07
N GLY A 578 23.07 27.10 -7.87
CA GLY A 578 23.95 27.07 -6.70
C GLY A 578 23.69 25.88 -5.77
N LEU A 579 24.76 25.36 -5.16
CA LEU A 579 24.71 24.34 -4.12
C LEU A 579 25.57 24.78 -2.93
N ALA A 580 24.96 24.97 -1.77
CA ALA A 580 25.63 25.35 -0.53
C ALA A 580 25.91 24.12 0.33
N LEU A 581 27.19 23.80 0.57
CA LEU A 581 27.62 22.70 1.43
C LEU A 581 27.90 23.18 2.86
N PHE A 582 27.34 22.47 3.83
CA PHE A 582 27.52 22.72 5.25
C PHE A 582 28.11 21.50 5.95
N THR A 583 28.99 21.71 6.91
CA THR A 583 29.61 20.67 7.74
C THR A 583 29.09 20.75 9.16
N LEU A 584 28.60 19.61 9.67
CA LEU A 584 28.09 19.50 11.03
C LEU A 584 29.25 19.37 12.04
N PRO A 585 29.10 19.92 13.26
CA PRO A 585 30.11 19.79 14.31
C PRO A 585 30.28 18.30 14.70
N GLY A 586 31.52 17.80 14.67
CA GLY A 586 31.88 16.42 15.00
C GLY A 586 32.41 15.53 13.86
N GLY A 587 32.63 16.07 12.65
CA GLY A 587 33.32 15.35 11.56
C GLY A 587 34.85 15.35 11.71
N PRO A 588 35.59 14.35 11.17
CA PRO A 588 37.02 14.20 11.40
C PRO A 588 37.80 15.41 10.85
N SER A 589 38.56 16.08 11.72
CA SER A 589 39.54 17.08 11.31
C SER A 589 40.67 16.37 10.56
N HIS A 590 40.69 16.48 9.24
CA HIS A 590 41.88 16.20 8.45
C HIS A 590 42.62 17.52 8.18
N ASP A 591 43.70 17.76 8.91
CA ASP A 591 44.87 18.48 8.41
C ASP A 591 46.12 17.67 8.75
N PRO A 592 46.68 16.89 7.82
CA PRO A 592 47.94 16.20 8.00
C PRO A 592 49.06 17.09 7.45
N LYS A 593 49.46 18.13 8.20
CA LYS A 593 50.73 18.88 8.01
C LYS A 593 50.86 19.95 9.09
N GLU A 594 51.31 19.55 10.27
CA GLU A 594 52.15 20.32 11.21
C GLU A 594 52.31 19.51 12.52
N ILE A 595 52.81 18.28 12.39
CA ILE A 595 53.53 17.65 13.50
C ILE A 595 54.99 17.94 13.23
N GLU A 596 55.45 19.10 13.67
CA GLU A 596 56.83 19.38 14.09
C GLU A 596 57.00 20.90 14.31
N LYS A 597 56.56 21.39 15.47
CA LYS A 597 57.35 22.24 16.39
C LYS A 597 56.48 22.87 17.48
N ALA A 598 57.13 23.03 18.63
CA ALA A 598 56.75 23.84 19.79
C ALA A 598 55.72 23.22 20.76
N PHE A 599 56.27 22.46 21.71
CA PHE A 599 55.95 22.66 23.11
C PHE A 599 56.21 24.15 23.46
N GLU A 600 55.20 24.89 23.92
CA GLU A 600 55.30 25.85 25.02
C GLU A 600 53.92 26.45 25.37
N GLU A 601 53.81 26.89 26.63
CA GLU A 601 52.62 27.26 27.39
C GLU A 601 51.78 28.42 26.79
N ASN A 602 50.44 28.34 26.91
CA ASN A 602 49.60 29.27 27.72
C ASN A 602 48.13 29.38 27.25
N GLN A 603 47.23 29.28 28.24
CA GLN A 603 45.84 29.78 28.36
C GLN A 603 44.70 29.23 27.46
N PRO A 604 43.51 28.96 28.07
CA PRO A 604 42.33 28.56 27.34
C PRO A 604 41.63 29.80 26.76
N THR A 605 41.50 29.86 25.44
CA THR A 605 40.53 30.74 24.79
C THR A 605 39.28 29.92 24.47
N GLU A 606 38.20 30.24 25.17
CA GLU A 606 36.86 29.75 24.86
C GLU A 606 36.53 30.03 23.39
N THR A 607 36.49 28.99 22.57
CA THR A 607 35.90 29.06 21.23
C THR A 607 34.76 28.04 21.17
N SER A 608 33.59 28.52 20.74
CA SER A 608 32.33 27.79 20.72
C SER A 608 32.37 26.60 19.75
N ASP A 609 32.69 25.41 20.28
CA ASP A 609 32.90 24.17 19.53
C ASP A 609 31.60 23.50 18.96
N GLY A 610 30.48 24.22 18.93
CA GLY A 610 29.16 23.67 18.60
C GLY A 610 28.48 24.15 17.31
N SER A 611 29.13 24.97 16.48
CA SER A 611 28.47 25.62 15.33
C SER A 611 28.66 24.87 13.99
N ILE A 612 27.62 24.90 13.13
CA ILE A 612 27.67 24.38 11.76
C ILE A 612 28.66 25.23 10.95
N LYS A 613 29.64 24.61 10.28
CA LYS A 613 30.64 25.29 9.44
C LYS A 613 30.17 25.32 7.97
N GLY A 614 30.30 26.47 7.30
CA GLY A 614 29.84 26.68 5.92
C GLY A 614 29.01 27.97 5.79
N PRO A 615 28.45 28.28 4.61
CA PRO A 615 28.39 27.44 3.40
C PRO A 615 29.65 27.49 2.54
N THR A 616 30.03 26.35 1.97
CA THR A 616 30.95 26.28 0.81
C THR A 616 30.10 26.19 -0.46
N PRO A 617 30.09 27.23 -1.32
CA PRO A 617 29.24 27.25 -2.50
C PRO A 617 29.88 26.47 -3.67
N PHE A 618 29.03 25.77 -4.42
CA PHE A 618 29.34 25.15 -5.70
C PHE A 618 28.33 25.65 -6.74
N MET A 619 28.74 25.73 -8.01
CA MET A 619 27.87 26.15 -9.10
C MET A 619 27.78 25.04 -10.14
N PHE A 620 26.58 24.80 -10.65
CA PHE A 620 26.33 23.92 -11.78
C PHE A 620 26.28 24.71 -13.09
N GLU A 621 26.74 24.10 -14.17
CA GLU A 621 26.64 24.68 -15.52
C GLU A 621 25.21 24.61 -16.09
N THR A 622 24.40 23.70 -15.56
CA THR A 622 22.99 23.48 -15.93
C THR A 622 22.11 23.50 -14.70
N GLU A 623 20.85 23.88 -14.87
CA GLU A 623 19.85 23.81 -13.80
C GLU A 623 19.72 22.39 -13.25
N VAL A 624 19.70 22.28 -11.92
CA VAL A 624 19.50 21.05 -11.17
C VAL A 624 18.18 21.16 -10.43
N ASP A 625 17.26 20.23 -10.70
CA ASP A 625 15.95 20.24 -10.01
C ASP A 625 16.01 19.59 -8.63
N ARG A 626 16.89 18.60 -8.43
CA ARG A 626 16.99 17.82 -7.19
C ARG A 626 18.37 17.28 -6.91
N ILE A 627 18.66 17.12 -5.62
CA ILE A 627 19.88 16.49 -5.11
C ILE A 627 19.53 15.24 -4.30
N PHE A 628 20.34 14.20 -4.44
CA PHE A 628 20.13 12.92 -3.75
C PHE A 628 21.39 12.50 -3.02
N SER A 629 21.22 11.93 -1.83
CA SER A 629 22.29 11.21 -1.16
C SER A 629 22.39 9.81 -1.77
N THR A 630 23.51 9.53 -2.44
CA THR A 630 23.84 8.16 -2.84
C THR A 630 24.68 7.53 -1.73
N PRO A 631 24.27 6.39 -1.14
CA PRO A 631 25.18 5.61 -0.32
C PRO A 631 26.27 5.07 -1.26
N LEU A 632 27.46 5.67 -1.22
CA LEU A 632 28.64 5.04 -1.78
C LEU A 632 28.92 3.83 -0.88
N GLY A 633 28.54 2.65 -1.35
CA GLY A 633 28.77 1.40 -0.64
C GLY A 633 30.25 1.23 -0.30
N ALA A 634 30.52 0.86 0.95
CA ALA A 634 31.71 0.11 1.32
C ALA A 634 31.29 -1.36 1.48
#